data_AF-A0A820PV51-F1
#
_entry.id   AF-A0A820PV51-F1
#
_cell.length_a   1.000
_cell.length_b   1.000
_cell.length_c   1.000
_cell.angle_alpha   90.00
_cell.angle_beta   90.00
_cell.angle_gamma   90.00
#
_symmetry.space_group_name_H-M   'P 1'
#
loop_
_entity.id
_entity.type
_entity.pdbx_description
1 polymer ?
#
loop_
_entity_poly.entity_id
_entity_poly.type
_entity_poly.pdbx_seq_one_letter_code
_entity_poly.pdbx_strand_id
1 'polypeptide(L)'
;NYQRRFQQLNAIRVIQRNGRALQKIRNWRWWRLFTSIKPLLQVTRTDEELSQKQDEIRRLRTEMESRVAQVQETEQVLQQVQQERTILNERLMHFNEVLVESDENLRRVQSRKYELENMLQEMEQRLRESIDQINHW
;
A
#
# COMPACT_ATOMS: atom_id res chain seq x y z
N ASN A 1 -23.81 20.49 27.89
CA ASN A 1 -25.29 20.43 27.75
C ASN A 1 -26.02 21.77 27.90
N TYR A 2 -25.64 22.66 28.82
CA TYR A 2 -26.26 24.00 28.96
C TYR A 2 -26.07 24.92 27.73
N GLN A 3 -24.83 25.04 27.22
CA GLN A 3 -24.52 25.88 26.05
C GLN A 3 -25.34 25.52 24.80
N ARG A 4 -25.53 24.23 24.53
CA ARG A 4 -26.34 23.75 23.39
C ARG A 4 -27.82 24.14 23.52
N ARG A 5 -28.40 24.01 24.72
CA ARG A 5 -29.78 24.45 25.00
C ARG A 5 -29.94 25.97 24.89
N PHE A 6 -28.96 26.73 25.38
CA PHE A 6 -28.96 28.19 25.26
C PHE A 6 -28.87 28.66 23.81
N GLN A 7 -28.00 28.05 23.00
CA GLN A 7 -27.90 28.31 21.56
C GLN A 7 -29.21 27.98 20.84
N GLN A 8 -29.85 26.84 21.16
CA GLN A 8 -31.15 26.48 20.60
C GLN A 8 -32.25 27.49 20.94
N LEU A 9 -32.33 27.94 22.19
CA LEU A 9 -33.30 28.95 22.61
C LEU A 9 -33.10 30.29 21.88
N ASN A 10 -31.85 30.72 21.69
CA ASN A 10 -31.54 31.92 20.91
C ASN A 10 -31.90 31.75 19.43
N ALA A 11 -31.58 30.60 18.83
CA ALA A 11 -31.96 30.28 17.46
C ALA A 11 -33.48 30.34 17.27
N ILE A 12 -34.25 29.75 18.20
CA ILE A 12 -35.72 29.78 18.18
C ILE A 12 -36.24 31.22 18.21
N ARG A 13 -35.72 32.08 19.11
CA ARG A 13 -36.14 33.49 19.17
C ARG A 13 -35.86 34.25 17.87
N VAL A 14 -34.68 34.03 17.28
CA VAL A 14 -34.30 34.63 16.01
C VAL A 14 -35.24 34.18 14.89
N ILE A 15 -35.51 32.88 14.80
CA ILE A 15 -36.44 32.32 13.80
C ILE A 15 -37.85 32.91 13.97
N GLN A 16 -38.37 32.96 15.19
CA GLN A 16 -39.70 33.53 15.47
C GLN A 16 -39.78 35.02 15.10
N ARG A 17 -38.75 35.81 15.47
CA ARG A 17 -38.67 37.24 15.12
C ARG A 17 -38.63 37.43 13.61
N ASN A 18 -37.81 36.64 12.91
CA ASN A 18 -37.70 36.68 11.46
C ASN A 18 -39.00 36.26 10.77
N GLY A 19 -39.69 35.23 11.26
CA GLY A 19 -40.98 34.79 10.72
C GLY A 19 -42.04 35.89 10.78
N ARG A 20 -42.12 36.60 11.92
CA ARG A 20 -43.02 37.76 12.06
C ARG A 20 -42.65 38.92 11.14
N ALA A 21 -41.34 39.21 10.99
CA ALA A 21 -40.87 40.25 10.07
C ALA A 21 -41.18 39.89 8.60
N LEU A 22 -40.97 38.63 8.21
CA LEU A 22 -41.29 38.14 6.87
C LEU A 22 -42.77 38.28 6.54
N GLN A 23 -43.66 37.95 7.48
CA GLN A 23 -45.11 38.13 7.27
C GLN A 23 -45.49 39.59 7.00
N LYS A 24 -44.86 40.55 7.70
CA LYS A 24 -45.08 41.98 7.48
C LYS A 24 -44.55 42.45 6.13
N ILE A 25 -43.40 41.94 5.72
CA ILE A 25 -42.65 42.40 4.54
C ILE A 25 -43.15 41.71 3.25
N ARG A 26 -43.70 40.49 3.33
CA ARG A 26 -44.19 39.68 2.19
C ARG A 26 -45.10 40.43 1.22
N ASN A 27 -46.03 41.24 1.74
CA ASN A 27 -47.00 41.96 0.91
C ASN A 27 -46.53 43.39 0.54
N TRP A 28 -45.35 43.81 0.99
CA TRP A 28 -44.82 45.15 0.72
C TRP A 28 -44.35 45.27 -0.74
N ARG A 29 -44.81 46.32 -1.44
CA ARG A 29 -44.54 46.51 -2.88
C ARG A 29 -43.04 46.61 -3.20
N TRP A 30 -42.27 47.32 -2.37
CA TRP A 30 -40.82 47.44 -2.53
C TRP A 30 -40.07 46.12 -2.32
N TRP A 31 -40.52 45.28 -1.38
CA TRP A 31 -39.94 43.95 -1.19
C TRP A 31 -40.18 43.05 -2.40
N ARG A 32 -41.41 43.03 -2.93
CA ARG A 32 -41.72 42.30 -4.16
C ARG A 32 -40.84 42.75 -5.33
N LEU A 33 -40.70 44.06 -5.52
CA LEU A 33 -39.84 44.65 -6.53
C LEU A 33 -38.38 44.20 -6.36
N PHE A 34 -37.83 44.27 -5.15
CA PHE A 34 -36.47 43.80 -4.85
C PHE A 34 -36.29 42.32 -5.18
N THR A 35 -37.22 41.45 -4.74
CA THR A 35 -37.15 40.00 -5.02
C THR A 35 -37.31 39.67 -6.50
N SER A 36 -38.02 40.48 -7.27
CA SER A 36 -38.18 40.30 -8.71
C SER A 36 -36.98 40.81 -9.51
N ILE A 37 -36.36 41.92 -9.09
CA ILE A 37 -35.23 42.53 -9.81
C ILE A 37 -33.91 41.83 -9.46
N LYS A 38 -33.69 41.44 -8.20
CA LYS A 38 -32.43 40.82 -7.75
C LYS A 38 -31.95 39.65 -8.62
N PRO A 39 -32.76 38.65 -9.00
CA PRO A 39 -32.31 37.56 -9.88
C PRO A 39 -32.09 37.97 -11.35
N LEU A 40 -32.60 39.12 -11.77
CA LEU A 40 -32.37 39.68 -13.11
C LEU A 40 -31.04 40.45 -13.20
N LEU A 41 -30.41 40.73 -12.06
CA LEU A 41 -29.09 41.36 -12.03
C LEU A 41 -28.02 40.34 -12.44
N GLN A 42 -27.21 40.72 -13.42
CA GLN A 42 -26.07 39.92 -13.90
C GLN A 42 -25.13 39.52 -12.74
N VAL A 43 -24.95 40.42 -11.76
CA VAL A 43 -24.13 40.20 -10.56
C VAL A 43 -24.59 38.98 -9.75
N THR A 44 -25.92 38.76 -9.62
CA THR A 44 -26.45 37.62 -8.86
C THR A 44 -26.10 36.28 -9.53
N ARG A 45 -26.14 36.24 -10.87
CA ARG A 45 -25.74 35.04 -11.64
C ARG A 45 -24.24 34.79 -11.56
N THR A 46 -23.43 35.83 -11.69
CA THR A 46 -21.97 35.71 -11.58
C THR A 46 -21.52 35.29 -10.18
N ASP A 47 -22.19 35.77 -9.13
CA ASP A 47 -21.91 35.36 -7.75
C ASP A 47 -22.25 33.88 -7.51
N GLU A 48 -23.38 33.39 -8.04
CA GLU A 48 -23.77 31.97 -7.95
C GLU A 48 -22.78 31.08 -8.72
N GLU A 49 -22.41 31.44 -9.95
CA GLU A 49 -21.41 30.71 -10.75
C GLU A 49 -20.04 30.72 -10.07
N LEU A 50 -19.61 31.86 -9.52
CA LEU A 50 -18.34 31.97 -8.79
C LEU A 50 -18.34 31.10 -7.54
N SER A 51 -19.45 31.07 -6.79
CA SER A 51 -19.60 30.19 -5.62
C SER A 51 -19.50 28.72 -6.02
N GLN A 52 -20.19 28.31 -7.10
CA GLN A 52 -20.13 26.92 -7.59
C GLN A 52 -18.71 26.55 -8.01
N LYS A 53 -18.03 27.42 -8.76
CA LYS A 53 -16.63 27.20 -9.17
C LYS A 53 -15.68 27.14 -7.97
N GLN A 54 -15.88 27.98 -6.96
CA GLN A 54 -15.05 27.94 -5.75
C GLN A 54 -15.24 26.64 -4.96
N ASP A 55 -16.47 26.11 -4.88
CA ASP A 55 -16.74 24.83 -4.23
C ASP A 55 -16.16 23.66 -5.02
N GLU A 56 -16.25 23.70 -6.36
CA GLU A 56 -15.62 22.72 -7.23
C GLU A 56 -14.09 22.73 -7.09
N ILE A 57 -13.46 23.90 -7.10
CA ILE A 57 -12.02 24.04 -6.88
C ILE A 57 -11.62 23.45 -5.51
N ARG A 58 -12.40 23.72 -4.45
CA ARG A 58 -12.12 23.15 -3.12
C ARG A 58 -12.19 21.62 -3.14
N ARG A 59 -13.24 21.05 -3.74
CA ARG A 59 -13.40 19.59 -3.87
C ARG A 59 -12.24 18.97 -4.64
N LEU A 60 -11.90 19.55 -5.80
CA LEU A 60 -10.81 19.05 -6.64
C LEU A 60 -9.45 19.14 -5.93
N ARG A 61 -9.20 20.20 -5.15
CA ARG A 61 -7.98 20.31 -4.34
C ARG A 61 -7.90 19.22 -3.28
N THR A 62 -8.97 18.97 -2.53
CA THR A 62 -8.99 17.90 -1.54
C THR A 62 -8.84 16.52 -2.17
N GLU A 63 -9.46 16.26 -3.31
CA GLU A 63 -9.27 15.00 -4.04
C GLU A 63 -7.83 14.86 -4.54
N MET A 64 -7.25 15.94 -5.08
CA MET A 64 -5.86 15.96 -5.53
C MET A 64 -4.89 15.67 -4.38
N GLU A 65 -5.06 16.33 -3.23
CA GLU A 65 -4.23 16.09 -2.03
C GLU A 65 -4.32 14.64 -1.57
N SER A 66 -5.53 14.06 -1.54
CA SER A 66 -5.75 12.65 -1.21
C SER A 66 -5.05 11.71 -2.19
N ARG A 67 -5.18 11.96 -3.50
CA ARG A 67 -4.51 11.16 -4.53
C ARG A 67 -2.98 11.26 -4.45
N VAL A 68 -2.44 12.44 -4.18
CA VAL A 68 -0.99 12.64 -4.01
C VAL A 68 -0.49 11.82 -2.82
N ALA A 69 -1.21 11.84 -1.68
CA ALA A 69 -0.85 11.04 -0.52
C ALA A 69 -0.88 9.53 -0.83
N GLN A 70 -1.92 9.08 -1.56
CA GLN A 70 -2.04 7.68 -1.96
C GLN A 70 -0.90 7.25 -2.91
N VAL A 71 -0.52 8.10 -3.87
CA VAL A 71 0.62 7.82 -4.75
C VAL A 71 1.91 7.69 -3.93
N GLN A 72 2.18 8.62 -3.02
CA GLN A 72 3.36 8.56 -2.16
C GLN A 72 3.42 7.28 -1.31
N GLU A 73 2.29 6.86 -0.73
CA GLU A 73 2.20 5.61 0.02
C GLU A 73 2.50 4.40 -0.88
N THR A 74 1.90 4.35 -2.08
CA THR A 74 2.15 3.25 -3.02
C THR A 74 3.59 3.19 -3.52
N GLU A 75 4.24 4.35 -3.72
CA GLU A 75 5.66 4.43 -4.11
C GLU A 75 6.58 3.90 -3.01
N GLN A 76 6.28 4.23 -1.74
CA GLN A 76 7.04 3.70 -0.59
C GLN A 76 6.92 2.18 -0.48
N VAL A 77 5.70 1.64 -0.60
CA VAL A 77 5.48 0.18 -0.58
C VAL A 77 6.19 -0.50 -1.75
N LEU A 78 6.12 0.09 -2.95
CA LEU A 78 6.82 -0.44 -4.12
C LEU A 78 8.33 -0.51 -3.89
N GLN A 79 8.92 0.55 -3.32
CA GLN A 79 10.35 0.60 -3.01
C GLN A 79 10.74 -0.47 -1.99
N GLN A 80 9.94 -0.67 -0.93
CA GLN A 80 10.18 -1.71 0.06
C GLN A 80 10.15 -3.11 -0.57
N VAL A 81 9.12 -3.42 -1.36
CA VAL A 81 8.98 -4.73 -2.03
C VAL A 81 10.15 -4.97 -3.01
N GLN A 82 10.62 -3.93 -3.71
CA GLN A 82 11.78 -4.04 -4.60
C GLN A 82 13.08 -4.35 -3.85
N GLN A 83 13.27 -3.77 -2.66
CA GLN A 83 14.41 -4.07 -1.80
C GLN A 83 14.34 -5.51 -1.29
N GLU A 84 13.19 -5.95 -0.77
CA GLU A 84 12.97 -7.32 -0.30
C GLU A 84 13.20 -8.35 -1.41
N ARG A 85 12.69 -8.09 -2.62
CA ARG A 85 12.93 -8.92 -3.80
C ARG A 85 14.42 -9.04 -4.12
N THR A 86 15.15 -7.92 -4.05
CA THR A 86 16.60 -7.92 -4.32
C THR A 86 17.36 -8.77 -3.30
N ILE A 87 17.07 -8.60 -2.01
CA ILE A 87 17.66 -9.41 -0.93
C ILE A 87 17.34 -10.90 -1.12
N LEU A 88 16.10 -11.23 -1.46
CA LEU A 88 15.69 -12.63 -1.71
C LEU A 88 16.44 -13.24 -2.90
N ASN A 89 16.63 -12.48 -3.98
CA ASN A 89 17.39 -12.94 -5.14
C ASN A 89 18.87 -13.18 -4.79
N GLU A 90 19.49 -12.27 -4.03
CA GLU A 90 20.87 -12.45 -3.55
C GLU A 90 21.01 -13.71 -2.69
N ARG A 91 20.06 -13.94 -1.77
CA ARG A 91 20.02 -15.17 -0.96
C ARG A 91 19.86 -16.41 -1.81
N LEU A 92 18.99 -16.38 -2.82
CA LEU A 92 18.79 -17.51 -3.74
C LEU A 92 20.06 -17.81 -4.54
N MET A 93 20.76 -16.79 -5.04
CA MET A 93 22.04 -16.96 -5.72
C MET A 93 23.07 -17.62 -4.80
N HIS A 94 23.20 -17.11 -3.57
CA HIS A 94 24.12 -17.68 -2.59
C HIS A 94 23.78 -19.14 -2.24
N PHE A 95 22.51 -19.48 -2.01
CA PHE A 95 22.11 -20.87 -1.77
C PHE A 95 22.42 -21.78 -2.95
N ASN A 96 22.27 -21.28 -4.18
CA ASN A 96 22.60 -22.05 -5.37
C ASN A 96 24.11 -22.34 -5.46
N GLU A 97 24.96 -21.35 -5.17
CA GLU A 97 26.42 -21.53 -5.10
C GLU A 97 26.81 -22.59 -4.06
N VAL A 98 26.22 -22.51 -2.87
CA VAL A 98 26.46 -23.50 -1.79
C VAL A 98 26.00 -24.90 -2.20
N LEU A 99 24.87 -25.02 -2.90
CA LEU A 99 24.38 -26.31 -3.40
C LEU A 99 25.32 -26.91 -4.44
N VAL A 100 25.84 -26.10 -5.36
CA VAL A 100 26.83 -26.53 -6.35
C VAL A 100 28.10 -27.02 -5.67
N GLU A 101 28.64 -26.25 -4.72
CA GLU A 101 29.83 -26.64 -3.96
C GLU A 101 29.59 -27.95 -3.17
N SER A 102 28.41 -28.11 -2.58
CA SER A 102 28.04 -29.34 -1.88
C SER A 102 27.96 -30.55 -2.82
N ASP A 103 27.42 -30.39 -4.03
CA ASP A 103 27.34 -31.47 -5.02
C ASP A 103 28.75 -31.88 -5.50
N GLU A 104 29.64 -30.91 -5.74
CA GLU A 104 31.04 -31.16 -6.09
C GLU A 104 31.78 -31.91 -4.98
N ASN A 105 31.59 -31.51 -3.73
CA ASN A 105 32.15 -32.20 -2.57
C ASN A 105 31.63 -33.63 -2.44
N LEU A 106 30.34 -33.85 -2.67
CA LEU A 106 29.73 -35.18 -2.65
C LEU A 106 30.35 -36.08 -3.72
N ARG A 107 30.47 -35.60 -4.96
CA ARG A 107 31.10 -36.35 -6.06
C ARG A 107 32.55 -36.72 -5.74
N ARG A 108 33.32 -35.80 -5.17
CA ARG A 108 34.71 -36.06 -4.76
C ARG A 108 34.79 -37.16 -3.70
N VAL A 109 33.93 -37.10 -2.68
CA VAL A 109 33.88 -38.12 -1.61
C VAL A 109 33.45 -39.47 -2.16
N GLN A 110 32.46 -39.50 -3.05
CA GLN A 110 32.02 -40.74 -3.72
C GLN A 110 33.15 -41.37 -4.54
N SER A 111 33.89 -40.58 -5.33
CA SER A 111 35.04 -41.09 -6.10
C SER A 111 36.11 -41.66 -5.18
N ARG A 112 36.44 -40.95 -4.09
CA ARG A 112 37.44 -41.43 -3.13
C ARG A 112 37.00 -42.71 -2.42
N LYS A 113 35.71 -42.81 -2.09
CA LYS A 113 35.12 -44.02 -1.51
C LYS A 113 35.30 -45.21 -2.47
N TYR A 114 34.96 -45.03 -3.75
CA TYR A 114 35.10 -46.07 -4.76
C TYR A 114 36.56 -46.55 -4.91
N GLU A 115 37.53 -45.64 -4.94
CA GLU A 115 38.96 -45.99 -4.96
C GLU A 115 39.37 -46.84 -3.75
N LEU A 116 38.92 -46.47 -2.54
CA LEU A 116 39.23 -47.18 -1.31
C LEU A 116 38.58 -48.58 -1.28
N GLU A 117 37.34 -48.70 -1.77
CA GLU A 117 36.64 -49.98 -1.89
C GLU A 117 37.37 -50.94 -2.84
N ASN A 118 37.89 -50.45 -3.97
CA ASN A 118 38.67 -51.26 -4.90
C ASN A 118 40.01 -51.71 -4.30
N MET A 119 40.73 -50.81 -3.62
CA MET A 119 41.98 -51.17 -2.94
C MET A 119 41.76 -52.22 -1.85
N LEU A 120 40.66 -52.10 -1.09
CA LEU A 120 40.29 -53.08 -0.08
C LEU A 120 40.04 -54.45 -0.71
N GLN A 121 39.26 -54.51 -1.79
CA GLN A 121 39.00 -55.75 -2.52
C GLN A 121 40.28 -56.40 -3.05
N GLU A 122 41.21 -55.61 -3.59
CA GLU A 122 42.49 -56.12 -4.08
C GLU A 122 43.35 -56.68 -2.94
N MET A 123 43.41 -55.99 -1.79
CA MET A 123 44.12 -56.48 -0.60
C MET A 123 43.49 -57.77 -0.05
N GLU A 124 42.16 -57.83 0.01
CA GLU A 124 41.43 -59.04 0.43
C GLU A 124 41.70 -60.22 -0.50
N GLN A 125 41.76 -59.99 -1.83
CA GLN A 125 42.10 -61.03 -2.79
C GLN A 125 43.53 -61.54 -2.59
N ARG A 126 44.52 -60.65 -2.47
CA ARG A 126 45.92 -61.03 -2.22
C ARG A 126 46.09 -61.82 -0.92
N LEU A 127 45.36 -61.45 0.12
CA LEU A 127 45.36 -62.19 1.39
C LEU A 127 44.80 -63.61 1.20
N ARG A 128 43.69 -63.77 0.46
CA ARG A 128 43.12 -65.09 0.14
C ARG A 128 44.11 -65.95 -0.63
N GLU A 129 44.73 -65.40 -1.67
CA GLU A 129 45.74 -66.09 -2.47
C GLU A 129 46.94 -66.54 -1.62
N SER A 130 47.41 -65.71 -0.69
CA SER A 130 48.50 -66.07 0.23
C SER A 130 48.09 -67.17 1.22
N ILE A 131 46.86 -67.15 1.73
CA ILE A 131 46.33 -68.20 2.61
C ILE A 131 46.22 -69.52 1.85
N ASP A 132 45.68 -69.49 0.63
CA ASP A 132 45.57 -70.66 -0.22
C ASP A 132 46.95 -71.25 -0.52
N GLN A 133 47.95 -70.42 -0.82
CA GLN A 133 49.33 -70.87 -0.98
C GLN A 133 49.84 -71.58 0.28
N ILE A 134 49.70 -70.98 1.47
CA ILE A 134 50.12 -71.60 2.74
C ILE A 134 49.42 -72.95 2.96
N ASN A 135 48.13 -73.06 2.64
CA ASN A 135 47.38 -74.31 2.80
C ASN A 135 47.77 -75.41 1.79
N HIS A 136 48.48 -75.07 0.71
CA HIS A 136 48.97 -76.00 -0.31
C HIS A 136 50.45 -76.42 -0.11
N TRP A 137 51.12 -75.92 0.93
CA TRP A 137 52.45 -76.35 1.39
C TRP A 137 52.34 -77.27 2.61
#